data_AF-A0A379FIS9-F1
#
_entry.id   AF-A0A379FIS9-F1
#
_cell.length_a   1.000
_cell.length_b   1.000
_cell.length_c   1.000
_cell.angle_alpha   90.00
_cell.angle_beta   90.00
_cell.angle_gamma   90.00
#
_symmetry.space_group_name_H-M   'P 1'
#
loop_
_entity.id
_entity.type
_entity.pdbx_description
1 polymer ?
#
loop_
_entity_poly.entity_id
_entity_poly.type
_entity_poly.pdbx_seq_one_letter_code
_entity_poly.pdbx_strand_id
1 'polypeptide(L)'
;MTTIDINKLKNDYPLVRDLVDLKEVVWFNPNVTSTDQGLPYVGLTQNDVMDAQARLQRFAPYLMKAFPETASTEGDHRISRCGYPSNERGTRKAL
;
A
#
# COMPACT_ATOMS: atom_id res chain seq x y z
N MET A 1 0.38 23.41 21.27
CA MET A 1 0.67 21.97 21.30
C MET A 1 -0.52 21.26 21.91
N THR A 2 -1.12 20.31 21.19
CA THR A 2 -2.19 19.45 21.72
C THR A 2 -1.57 18.37 22.59
N THR A 3 -1.94 18.31 23.86
CA THR A 3 -1.51 17.24 24.77
C THR A 3 -2.27 15.98 24.42
N ILE A 4 -1.57 14.92 24.01
CA ILE A 4 -2.17 13.62 23.70
C ILE A 4 -2.31 12.83 25.00
N ASP A 5 -3.54 12.46 25.35
CA ASP A 5 -3.82 11.57 26.49
C ASP A 5 -3.78 10.10 26.05
N ILE A 6 -2.69 9.43 26.41
CA ILE A 6 -2.44 8.03 26.05
C ILE A 6 -3.45 7.09 26.74
N ASN A 7 -3.87 7.38 27.96
CA ASN A 7 -4.82 6.52 28.68
C ASN A 7 -6.20 6.58 28.04
N LYS A 8 -6.61 7.78 27.62
CA LYS A 8 -7.84 7.95 26.85
C LYS A 8 -7.81 7.15 25.54
N LEU A 9 -6.72 7.24 24.77
CA LEU A 9 -6.58 6.46 23.53
C LEU A 9 -6.65 4.94 23.75
N LYS A 10 -6.02 4.43 24.82
CA LYS A 10 -6.06 3.00 25.17
C LYS A 10 -7.47 2.52 25.53
N ASN A 11 -8.29 3.40 26.12
CA ASN A 11 -9.67 3.08 26.49
C ASN A 11 -10.61 3.16 25.28
N ASP A 12 -10.49 4.23 24.48
CA ASP A 12 -11.33 4.47 23.31
C ASP A 12 -11.02 3.48 22.17
N TYR A 13 -9.77 3.01 22.08
CA TYR A 13 -9.29 2.10 21.05
C TYR A 13 -8.52 0.93 21.68
N PRO A 14 -9.18 -0.16 22.09
CA PRO A 14 -8.52 -1.29 22.77
C PRO A 14 -7.35 -1.89 21.99
N LEU A 15 -7.37 -1.82 20.65
CA LEU A 15 -6.26 -2.24 19.79
C LEU A 15 -4.94 -1.53 20.14
N VAL A 16 -5.01 -0.26 20.58
CA VAL A 16 -3.84 0.52 21.00
C VAL A 16 -3.15 -0.13 22.21
N ARG A 17 -3.90 -0.81 23.09
CA ARG A 17 -3.30 -1.57 24.19
C ARG A 17 -2.43 -2.71 23.67
N ASP A 18 -2.91 -3.46 22.68
CA ASP A 18 -2.15 -4.58 22.11
C ASP A 18 -0.90 -4.09 21.37
N LEU A 19 -0.97 -2.93 20.71
CA LEU A 19 0.20 -2.27 20.13
C LEU A 19 1.23 -1.85 21.19
N VAL A 20 0.77 -1.29 22.33
CA VAL A 20 1.65 -0.92 23.46
C VAL A 20 2.29 -2.15 24.11
N ASP A 21 1.53 -3.26 24.17
CA ASP A 21 2.00 -4.54 24.71
C ASP A 21 2.89 -5.32 23.73
N LEU A 22 3.22 -4.74 22.56
CA LEU A 22 4.03 -5.35 21.48
C LEU A 22 3.49 -6.70 20.99
N LYS A 23 2.17 -6.89 21.07
CA LYS A 23 1.53 -8.09 20.53
C LYS A 23 1.48 -7.98 19.01
N GLU A 24 1.59 -9.12 18.34
CA GLU A 24 1.26 -9.19 16.92
C GLU A 24 -0.22 -8.86 16.75
N VAL A 25 -0.51 -7.90 15.87
CA VAL A 25 -1.86 -7.38 15.65
C VAL A 25 -2.21 -7.47 14.17
N VAL A 26 -3.37 -8.04 13.89
CA VAL A 26 -4.01 -8.00 12.58
C VAL A 26 -5.23 -7.10 12.68
N TRP A 27 -5.26 -6.02 11.91
CA TRP A 27 -6.37 -5.07 11.89
C TRP A 27 -7.04 -5.06 10.52
N PHE A 28 -8.29 -5.51 10.50
CA PHE A 28 -9.17 -5.37 9.35
C PHE A 28 -9.96 -4.07 9.49
N ASN A 29 -9.85 -3.17 8.51
CA ASN A 29 -10.60 -1.92 8.51
C ASN A 29 -12.11 -2.22 8.41
N PRO A 30 -12.92 -1.95 9.45
CA PRO A 30 -14.36 -2.19 9.41
C PRO A 30 -15.09 -1.20 8.48
N ASN A 31 -14.44 -0.09 8.13
CA ASN A 31 -15.02 1.01 7.36
C ASN A 31 -14.54 0.97 5.89
N VAL A 32 -14.30 -0.22 5.34
CA VAL A 32 -14.05 -0.34 3.89
C VAL A 32 -15.28 0.12 3.12
N THR A 33 -15.06 0.96 2.11
CA THR A 33 -16.14 1.50 1.25
C THR A 33 -15.99 0.96 -0.17
N SER A 34 -17.06 1.03 -0.96
CA SER A 34 -16.95 0.83 -2.41
C SER A 34 -16.08 1.92 -3.04
N THR A 35 -15.60 1.67 -4.26
CA THR A 35 -14.82 2.65 -5.03
C THR A 35 -15.59 3.96 -5.19
N ASP A 36 -16.87 3.90 -5.58
CA ASP A 36 -17.68 5.10 -5.81
C ASP A 36 -17.85 5.96 -4.55
N GLN A 37 -17.90 5.32 -3.38
CA GLN A 37 -18.00 6.02 -2.09
C GLN A 37 -16.64 6.51 -1.58
N GLY A 38 -15.55 5.77 -1.84
CA GLY A 38 -14.22 6.10 -1.33
C GLY A 38 -13.45 7.11 -2.19
N LEU A 39 -13.63 7.07 -3.51
CA LEU A 39 -12.84 7.87 -4.46
C LEU A 39 -12.98 9.39 -4.25
N PRO A 40 -14.15 9.96 -3.87
CA PRO A 40 -14.26 11.38 -3.59
C PRO A 40 -13.32 11.90 -2.47
N TYR A 41 -12.91 11.03 -1.54
CA TYR A 41 -12.00 11.40 -0.44
C TYR A 41 -10.51 11.36 -0.82
N VAL A 42 -10.16 10.79 -1.97
CA VAL A 42 -8.76 10.64 -2.43
C VAL A 42 -8.19 11.96 -2.96
N GLY A 43 -9.03 12.82 -3.52
CA GLY A 43 -8.59 14.10 -4.11
C GLY A 43 -7.80 13.96 -5.42
N LEU A 44 -7.76 12.78 -6.01
CA LEU A 44 -7.15 12.49 -7.31
C LEU A 44 -8.15 11.81 -8.23
N THR A 45 -7.95 12.00 -9.52
CA THR A 45 -8.81 11.48 -10.59
C THR A 45 -8.06 10.47 -11.47
N GLN A 46 -8.81 9.77 -12.30
CA GLN A 46 -8.24 8.91 -13.34
C GLN A 46 -7.33 9.68 -14.31
N ASN A 47 -7.59 10.97 -14.54
CA ASN A 47 -6.76 11.79 -15.42
C ASN A 47 -5.37 12.03 -14.83
N ASP A 48 -5.27 12.18 -13.51
CA ASP A 48 -3.98 12.32 -12.82
C ASP A 48 -3.12 11.05 -12.98
N VAL A 49 -3.76 9.88 -12.90
CA VAL A 49 -3.12 8.59 -13.17
C VAL A 49 -2.61 8.51 -14.61
N MET A 50 -3.43 8.94 -15.57
CA MET A 50 -3.07 8.89 -16.99
C MET A 50 -1.95 9.88 -17.34
N ASP A 51 -1.97 11.08 -16.77
CA ASP A 51 -0.89 12.05 -16.95
C ASP A 51 0.42 11.58 -16.30
N ALA A 52 0.36 10.97 -15.11
CA ALA A 52 1.53 10.33 -14.50
C ALA A 52 2.12 9.22 -15.39
N GLN A 53 1.28 8.37 -15.98
CA GLN A 53 1.72 7.35 -16.94
C GLN A 53 2.36 7.98 -18.19
N ALA A 54 1.74 9.00 -18.77
CA ALA A 54 2.27 9.69 -19.94
C ALA A 54 3.61 10.39 -19.63
N ARG A 55 3.77 10.95 -18.43
CA ARG A 55 5.05 11.49 -17.95
C ARG A 55 6.11 10.40 -17.95
N LEU A 56 5.85 9.25 -17.35
CA LEU A 56 6.81 8.13 -17.33
C LEU A 56 7.21 7.68 -18.74
N GLN A 57 6.25 7.58 -19.66
CA GLN A 57 6.54 7.24 -21.06
C GLN A 57 7.47 8.25 -21.74
N ARG A 58 7.30 9.56 -21.48
CA ARG A 58 8.20 10.60 -22.01
C ARG A 58 9.62 10.48 -21.47
N PHE A 59 9.79 10.00 -20.24
CA PHE A 59 11.10 9.82 -19.61
C PHE A 59 11.77 8.48 -19.95
N ALA A 60 11.07 7.52 -20.56
CA ALA A 60 11.62 6.21 -20.90
C ALA A 60 12.97 6.26 -21.66
N PRO A 61 13.18 7.13 -22.68
CA PRO A 61 14.46 7.23 -23.37
C PRO A 61 15.61 7.74 -22.48
N TYR A 62 15.30 8.59 -21.50
CA TYR A 62 16.27 9.06 -20.53
C TYR A 62 16.61 7.97 -19.52
N LEU A 63 15.60 7.26 -19.02
CA LEU A 63 15.75 6.18 -18.05
C LEU A 63 16.66 5.06 -18.59
N MET A 64 16.50 4.65 -19.85
CA MET A 64 17.39 3.67 -20.47
C MET A 64 18.87 4.11 -20.53
N LYS A 65 19.12 5.42 -20.65
CA LYS A 65 20.50 5.96 -20.71
C LYS A 65 21.10 6.12 -19.31
N ALA A 66 20.31 6.59 -18.35
CA ALA A 66 20.74 6.83 -16.99
C ALA A 66 20.87 5.53 -16.17
N PHE A 67 20.04 4.52 -16.48
CA PHE A 67 19.97 3.22 -15.83
C PHE A 67 20.03 2.12 -16.90
N PRO A 68 21.23 1.68 -17.33
CA PRO A 68 21.40 0.71 -18.41
C PRO A 68 20.64 -0.61 -18.21
N GLU A 69 20.40 -1.02 -16.95
CA GLU A 69 19.60 -2.20 -16.60
C GLU A 69 18.16 -2.13 -17.13
N THR A 70 17.65 -0.91 -17.37
CA THR A 70 16.27 -0.69 -17.85
C THR A 70 16.16 -0.62 -19.37
N ALA A 71 17.28 -0.74 -20.10
CA ALA A 71 17.23 -0.89 -21.55
C ALA A 71 16.45 -2.14 -21.97
N SER A 72 16.57 -3.23 -21.20
CA SER A 72 15.86 -4.49 -21.45
C SER A 72 14.34 -4.38 -21.32
N THR A 73 13.85 -3.35 -20.62
CA THR A 73 12.43 -3.05 -20.42
C THR A 73 12.00 -1.77 -21.13
N GLU A 74 12.83 -1.24 -22.05
CA GLU A 74 12.53 0.01 -22.77
C GLU A 74 12.30 1.21 -21.83
N GLY A 75 12.98 1.25 -20.68
CA GLY A 75 12.85 2.29 -19.66
C GLY A 75 11.67 2.10 -18.70
N ASP A 76 10.88 1.03 -18.89
CA ASP A 76 9.79 0.66 -17.98
C ASP A 76 10.33 -0.03 -16.71
N HIS A 77 10.10 0.61 -15.56
CA HIS A 77 10.55 0.12 -14.26
C HIS A 77 9.46 -0.66 -13.54
N ARG A 78 8.97 -1.75 -14.15
CA ARG A 78 8.03 -2.66 -13.48
C ARG A 78 8.78 -3.83 -12.86
N ILE A 79 8.42 -4.16 -11.62
CA ILE A 79 8.88 -5.39 -10.98
C ILE A 79 8.22 -6.58 -11.67
N SER A 80 9.01 -7.61 -11.99
CA SER A 80 8.46 -8.85 -12.54
C SER A 80 7.51 -9.51 -11.53
N ARG A 81 6.35 -9.97 -12.01
CA ARG A 81 5.47 -10.80 -11.19
C ARG A 81 5.99 -12.23 -11.20
N CYS A 82 6.86 -12.56 -10.25
CA CYS A 82 7.20 -13.94 -9.96
C CYS A 82 6.06 -14.58 -9.14
N GLY A 83 5.45 -15.65 -9.65
CA GLY A 83 4.44 -16.41 -8.91
C GLY A 83 5.08 -17.20 -7.77
N TYR A 84 4.43 -17.22 -6.61
CA TYR A 84 4.80 -18.12 -5.52
C TYR A 84 4.09 -19.48 -5.71
N PRO A 85 4.79 -20.63 -5.66
CA PRO A 85 4.13 -21.92 -5.62
C PRO A 85 3.29 -22.03 -4.33
N SER A 86 2.09 -22.62 -4.43
CA SER A 86 1.16 -22.75 -3.31
C SER A 86 1.78 -23.57 -2.16
N ASN A 87 1.86 -22.97 -0.98
CA ASN A 87 2.32 -23.62 0.25
C ASN A 87 1.13 -23.91 1.19
N GLU A 88 0.16 -24.72 0.74
CA GLU A 88 -1.02 -25.10 1.54
C GLU A 88 -0.74 -26.08 2.70
N ARG A 89 0.51 -26.19 3.17
CA ARG A 89 0.85 -27.06 4.32
C ARG A 89 1.13 -26.23 5.56
N GLY A 90 0.07 -26.00 6.34
CA GLY A 90 0.18 -25.87 7.79
C GLY A 90 -0.33 -24.57 8.39
N THR A 91 -1.65 -24.44 8.58
CA THR A 91 -2.28 -23.82 9.76
C THR A 91 -3.77 -24.18 9.77
N ARG A 92 -4.12 -25.34 10.36
CA ARG A 92 -5.44 -25.52 10.98
C ARG A 92 -5.30 -25.16 12.46
N LYS A 93 -6.26 -24.39 12.95
CA LYS A 93 -6.52 -23.92 14.33
C LYS A 93 -5.80 -22.65 14.81
N ALA A 94 -6.48 -21.53 14.60
CA ALA A 94 -6.61 -20.46 15.59
C ALA A 94 -8.00 -19.81 15.42
N LEU A 95 -9.05 -20.55 15.80
CA LEU A 95 -10.34 -20.04 16.27
C LEU A 95 -10.82 -21.01 17.35
#